data_AF-G2GIN4-F1
#
_entry.id   AF-G2GIN4-F1
#
_cell.length_a   1.000
_cell.length_b   1.000
_cell.length_c   1.000
_cell.angle_alpha   90.00
_cell.angle_beta   90.00
_cell.angle_gamma   90.00
#
_symmetry.space_group_name_H-M   'P 1'
#
loop_
_entity.id
_entity.type
_entity.pdbx_description
1 polymer ?
#
loop_
_entity_poly.entity_id
_entity_poly.type
_entity_poly.pdbx_seq_one_letter_code
_entity_poly.pdbx_strand_id
1 'polypeptide(L)'
;MTFVQLIDCRTDRFDEMNRLMDRWVEQTRGRRTATHDIVGKDRSDSSHFIEIVEFPSYEEAMRNSGLPETDRVFQEMVALCEEAPTFTDLDVVRDEQLNVLAARAFFEAMGRMEPERVGDHVTEDYVDHDPAYLRPVQGVEGLREQYADWKAAFDFGFRIDGQLAEDDQVCTRWTWAARHKGEFLGIEPTGQDVTMRGMTWQRFTGGRISESHWIYDRAGLMEQLGVLGR
;
A
#
# COMPACT_ATOMS: atom_id res chain seq x y z
N MET A 1 -4.55 -1.74 20.17
CA MET A 1 -3.55 -1.02 19.35
C MET A 1 -2.55 -2.07 18.89
N THR A 2 -2.00 -1.93 17.69
CA THR A 2 -0.94 -2.84 17.20
C THR A 2 0.20 -2.89 18.22
N PHE A 3 0.69 -4.09 18.45
CA PHE A 3 1.74 -4.36 19.43
C PHE A 3 2.89 -5.06 18.72
N VAL A 4 4.12 -4.68 19.06
CA VAL A 4 5.34 -5.27 18.52
C VAL A 4 6.19 -5.79 19.66
N GLN A 5 6.72 -7.00 19.49
CA GLN A 5 7.75 -7.54 20.37
C GLN A 5 9.08 -7.57 19.62
N LEU A 6 10.11 -6.93 20.20
CA LEU A 6 11.49 -7.07 19.75
C LEU A 6 12.16 -8.20 20.51
N ILE A 7 12.79 -9.11 19.78
CA ILE A 7 13.60 -10.20 20.32
C ILE A 7 15.04 -9.97 19.87
N ASP A 8 15.90 -9.60 20.81
CA ASP A 8 17.33 -9.36 20.57
C ASP A 8 18.11 -10.62 20.91
N CYS A 9 18.87 -11.14 19.95
CA CYS A 9 19.57 -12.40 20.05
C CYS A 9 21.01 -12.30 19.54
N ARG A 10 21.91 -13.07 20.16
CA ARG A 10 23.26 -13.32 19.66
C ARG A 10 23.48 -14.81 19.42
N THR A 11 23.90 -15.18 18.22
CA THR A 11 24.23 -16.56 17.83
C THR A 11 25.17 -16.60 16.62
N ASP A 12 26.15 -17.51 16.64
CA ASP A 12 26.92 -17.91 15.46
C ASP A 12 26.18 -18.93 14.56
N ARG A 13 25.05 -19.49 15.05
CA ARG A 13 24.23 -20.52 14.39
C ARG A 13 22.96 -19.96 13.73
N PHE A 14 23.08 -18.83 13.04
CA PHE A 14 21.94 -18.13 12.43
C PHE A 14 21.11 -19.00 11.47
N ASP A 15 21.75 -19.84 10.66
CA ASP A 15 21.03 -20.71 9.72
C ASP A 15 20.16 -21.77 10.44
N GLU A 16 20.60 -22.24 11.60
CA GLU A 16 19.80 -23.15 12.44
C GLU A 16 18.63 -22.43 13.09
N MET A 17 18.87 -21.18 13.51
CA MET A 17 17.83 -20.30 14.04
C MET A 17 16.76 -19.99 12.98
N ASN A 18 17.16 -19.62 11.77
CA ASN A 18 16.21 -19.30 10.70
C ASN A 18 15.32 -20.51 10.35
N ARG A 19 15.92 -21.72 10.29
CA ARG A 19 15.13 -22.96 10.11
C ARG A 19 14.21 -23.27 11.28
N LEU A 20 14.55 -22.84 12.50
CA LEU A 20 13.68 -22.98 13.67
C LEU A 20 12.45 -22.08 13.53
N MET A 21 12.64 -20.84 13.08
CA MET A 21 11.56 -19.90 12.80
C MET A 21 10.63 -20.39 11.69
N ASP A 22 11.18 -20.91 10.58
CA ASP A 22 10.37 -21.54 9.52
C ASP A 22 9.46 -22.65 10.06
N ARG A 23 9.99 -23.49 10.96
CA ARG A 23 9.20 -24.56 11.60
C ARG A 23 8.11 -24.01 12.49
N TRP A 24 8.39 -22.93 13.24
CA TRP A 24 7.40 -22.28 14.09
C TRP A 24 6.22 -21.74 13.27
N VAL A 25 6.49 -21.06 12.15
CA VAL A 25 5.45 -20.55 11.25
C VAL A 25 4.54 -21.67 10.74
N GLU A 26 5.10 -22.82 10.38
CA GLU A 26 4.30 -23.95 9.91
C GLU A 26 3.51 -24.62 11.05
N GLN A 27 4.13 -24.87 12.19
CA GLN A 27 3.50 -25.57 13.33
C GLN A 27 2.39 -24.78 14.00
N THR A 28 2.50 -23.45 13.99
CA THR A 28 1.49 -22.55 14.56
C THR A 28 0.43 -22.11 13.55
N ARG A 29 0.44 -22.64 12.32
CA ARG A 29 -0.53 -22.29 11.28
C ARG A 29 -1.96 -22.46 11.76
N GLY A 30 -2.77 -21.41 11.57
CA GLY A 30 -4.17 -21.37 12.01
C GLY A 30 -4.38 -21.16 13.51
N ARG A 31 -3.30 -21.03 14.30
CA ARG A 31 -3.34 -20.83 15.76
C ARG A 31 -2.55 -19.61 16.23
N ARG A 32 -1.45 -19.26 15.56
CA ARG A 32 -0.70 -18.02 15.83
C ARG A 32 -1.59 -16.81 15.57
N THR A 33 -1.34 -15.78 16.34
CA THR A 33 -1.97 -14.47 16.20
C THR A 33 -1.02 -13.43 15.62
N ALA A 34 0.28 -13.77 15.51
CA ALA A 34 1.28 -12.96 14.81
C ALA A 34 0.87 -12.77 13.34
N THR A 35 0.87 -11.52 12.89
CA THR A 35 0.41 -11.12 11.56
C THR A 35 1.56 -10.82 10.61
N HIS A 36 2.72 -10.44 11.15
CA HIS A 36 3.90 -10.06 10.40
C HIS A 36 5.14 -10.30 11.25
N ASP A 37 6.25 -10.66 10.60
CA ASP A 37 7.54 -10.92 11.25
C ASP A 37 8.66 -10.37 10.37
N ILE A 38 9.64 -9.73 10.99
CA ILE A 38 10.83 -9.18 10.34
C ILE A 38 12.06 -9.61 11.13
N VAL A 39 12.96 -10.35 10.47
CA VAL A 39 14.27 -10.72 11.04
C VAL A 39 15.37 -9.88 10.39
N GLY A 40 16.01 -9.04 11.20
CA GLY A 40 17.14 -8.22 10.82
C GLY A 40 18.46 -8.76 11.39
N LYS A 41 19.39 -9.14 10.52
CA LYS A 41 20.77 -9.46 10.93
C LYS A 41 21.61 -8.19 10.99
N ASP A 42 22.31 -7.97 12.09
CA ASP A 42 23.19 -6.82 12.23
C ASP A 42 24.32 -6.89 11.19
N ARG A 43 24.49 -5.80 10.45
CA ARG A 43 25.51 -5.67 9.41
C ARG A 43 26.92 -5.55 9.99
N SER A 44 27.04 -4.96 11.18
CA SER A 44 28.31 -4.70 11.86
C SER A 44 28.74 -5.88 12.74
N ASP A 45 27.78 -6.72 13.12
CA ASP A 45 28.01 -7.89 13.96
C ASP A 45 27.19 -9.08 13.45
N SER A 46 27.85 -9.99 12.73
CA SER A 46 27.17 -11.14 12.13
C SER A 46 26.64 -12.16 13.14
N SER A 47 26.98 -12.04 14.42
CA SER A 47 26.41 -12.86 15.49
C SER A 47 25.11 -12.28 16.04
N HIS A 48 24.85 -10.98 15.82
CA HIS A 48 23.72 -10.28 16.38
C HIS A 48 22.56 -10.20 15.37
N PHE A 49 21.35 -10.50 15.82
CA PHE A 49 20.14 -10.30 15.02
C PHE A 49 18.97 -9.90 15.92
N ILE A 50 18.00 -9.22 15.31
CA ILE A 50 16.78 -8.77 15.96
C ILE A 50 15.60 -9.33 15.17
N GLU A 51 14.67 -9.95 15.87
CA GLU A 51 13.37 -10.33 15.34
C GLU A 51 12.31 -9.33 15.83
N ILE A 52 11.41 -8.92 14.93
CA ILE A 52 10.35 -7.94 15.18
C ILE A 52 9.03 -8.61 14.83
N VAL A 53 8.29 -9.02 15.86
CA VAL A 53 7.03 -9.75 15.69
C VAL A 53 5.85 -8.80 15.93
N GLU A 54 4.96 -8.70 14.96
CA GLU A 54 3.77 -7.86 15.03
C GLU A 54 2.52 -8.67 15.41
N PHE A 55 1.75 -8.12 16.34
CA PHE A 55 0.49 -8.66 16.83
C PHE A 55 -0.63 -7.62 16.76
N PRO A 56 -1.91 -8.05 16.57
CA PRO A 56 -3.04 -7.13 16.60
C PRO A 56 -3.22 -6.41 17.95
N SER A 57 -2.73 -7.00 19.05
CA SER A 57 -2.68 -6.40 20.38
C SER A 57 -1.72 -7.13 21.32
N TYR A 58 -1.41 -6.52 22.47
CA TYR A 58 -0.65 -7.17 23.55
C TYR A 58 -1.32 -8.46 24.04
N GLU A 59 -2.65 -8.49 24.18
CA GLU A 59 -3.38 -9.69 24.58
C GLU A 59 -3.20 -10.82 23.56
N GLU A 60 -3.22 -10.49 22.26
CA GLU A 60 -2.93 -11.46 21.19
C GLU A 60 -1.50 -11.99 21.28
N ALA A 61 -0.53 -11.12 21.60
CA ALA A 61 0.86 -11.52 21.80
C ALA A 61 0.98 -12.51 22.97
N MET A 62 0.36 -12.23 24.11
CA MET A 62 0.38 -13.13 25.27
C MET A 62 -0.32 -14.47 24.99
N ARG A 63 -1.41 -14.47 24.22
CA ARG A 63 -2.05 -15.71 23.77
C ARG A 63 -1.13 -16.53 22.86
N ASN A 64 -0.37 -15.87 21.98
CA ASN A 64 0.62 -16.54 21.13
C ASN A 64 1.77 -17.12 21.92
N SER A 65 2.32 -16.38 22.88
CA SER A 65 3.39 -16.84 23.77
C SER A 65 2.93 -18.03 24.62
N GLY A 66 1.66 -18.07 25.04
CA GLY A 66 1.09 -19.19 25.78
C GLY A 66 0.82 -20.46 24.96
N LEU A 67 1.12 -20.50 23.67
CA LEU A 67 1.01 -21.72 22.87
C LEU A 67 2.14 -22.69 23.23
N PRO A 68 1.86 -23.98 23.48
CA PRO A 68 2.90 -24.98 23.76
C PRO A 68 3.96 -25.08 22.65
N GLU A 69 3.55 -24.86 21.40
CA GLU A 69 4.47 -24.82 20.25
C GLU A 69 5.40 -23.62 20.31
N THR A 70 4.91 -22.45 20.74
CA THR A 70 5.73 -21.23 20.89
C THR A 70 6.70 -21.40 22.05
N ASP A 71 6.27 -21.93 23.19
CA ASP A 71 7.16 -22.26 24.32
C ASP A 71 8.29 -23.19 23.92
N ARG A 72 7.98 -24.24 23.14
CA ARG A 72 8.99 -25.20 22.66
C ARG A 72 10.01 -24.52 21.74
N VAL A 73 9.53 -23.74 20.77
CA VAL A 73 10.40 -22.99 19.85
C VAL A 73 11.27 -22.00 20.61
N PHE A 74 10.71 -21.32 21.61
CA PHE A 74 11.46 -20.40 22.48
C PHE A 74 12.60 -21.12 23.23
N GLN A 75 12.35 -22.31 23.79
CA GLN A 75 13.42 -23.08 24.44
C GLN A 75 14.53 -23.51 23.45
N GLU A 76 14.15 -23.93 22.24
CA GLU A 76 15.11 -24.26 21.18
C GLU A 76 15.91 -23.01 20.74
N MET A 77 15.26 -21.85 20.66
CA MET A 77 15.89 -20.55 20.34
C MET A 77 16.92 -20.18 21.41
N VAL A 78 16.54 -20.20 22.69
CA VAL A 78 17.46 -19.90 23.80
C VAL A 78 18.70 -20.81 23.77
N ALA A 79 18.55 -22.09 23.42
CA ALA A 79 19.67 -23.02 23.31
C ALA A 79 20.60 -22.74 22.11
N LEU A 80 20.09 -22.04 21.09
CA LEU A 80 20.87 -21.60 19.94
C LEU A 80 21.62 -20.29 20.20
N CYS A 81 21.16 -19.46 21.13
CA CYS A 81 21.80 -18.21 21.48
C CYS A 81 23.07 -18.40 22.35
N GLU A 82 24.05 -17.52 22.16
CA GLU A 82 25.27 -17.41 22.99
C GLU A 82 24.94 -16.85 24.38
N GLU A 83 23.96 -15.96 24.45
CA GLU A 83 23.43 -15.36 25.67
C GLU A 83 21.90 -15.40 25.68
N ALA A 84 21.30 -15.17 26.85
CA ALA A 84 19.85 -15.16 26.96
C ALA A 84 19.27 -14.03 26.09
N PRO A 85 18.32 -14.32 25.19
CA PRO A 85 17.70 -13.30 24.36
C PRO A 85 16.95 -12.28 25.22
N THR A 86 16.88 -11.03 24.76
CA THR A 86 16.12 -9.99 25.44
C THR A 86 14.83 -9.68 24.69
N PHE A 87 13.79 -9.33 25.45
CA PHE A 87 12.45 -9.08 24.93
C PHE A 87 12.04 -7.66 25.28
N THR A 88 11.65 -6.89 24.28
CA THR A 88 11.10 -5.55 24.48
C THR A 88 9.69 -5.47 23.92
N ASP A 89 8.74 -5.19 24.81
CA ASP A 89 7.33 -5.04 24.50
C ASP A 89 7.03 -3.58 24.13
N LEU A 90 6.52 -3.36 22.91
CA LEU A 90 6.30 -2.02 22.34
C LEU A 90 4.86 -1.81 21.90
N ASP A 91 4.24 -0.76 22.42
CA ASP A 91 3.05 -0.19 21.82
C ASP A 91 3.44 0.60 20.57
N VAL A 92 2.85 0.25 19.42
CA VAL A 92 3.10 1.00 18.18
C VAL A 92 2.40 2.35 18.27
N VAL A 93 3.20 3.40 18.43
CA VAL A 93 2.71 4.79 18.48
C VAL A 93 2.44 5.35 17.08
N ARG A 94 3.24 4.94 16.09
CA ARG A 94 3.13 5.41 14.71
C ARG A 94 3.68 4.38 13.74
N ASP A 95 2.90 4.04 12.73
CA ASP A 95 3.28 3.25 11.57
C ASP A 95 2.79 4.00 10.32
N GLU A 96 3.72 4.54 9.54
CA GLU A 96 3.44 5.39 8.39
C GLU A 96 4.05 4.79 7.12
N GLN A 97 3.19 4.33 6.22
CA GLN A 97 3.60 3.92 4.88
C GLN A 97 3.61 5.16 3.96
N LEU A 98 4.80 5.75 3.77
CA LEU A 98 4.94 7.05 3.10
C LEU A 98 4.40 7.06 1.65
N ASN A 99 4.54 5.96 0.91
CA ASN A 99 3.97 5.84 -0.43
C ASN A 99 2.43 5.82 -0.42
N VAL A 100 1.81 5.21 0.59
CA VAL A 100 0.34 5.23 0.77
C VAL A 100 -0.16 6.64 1.02
N LEU A 101 0.57 7.40 1.86
CA LEU A 101 0.28 8.81 2.11
C LEU A 101 0.44 9.65 0.84
N ALA A 102 1.50 9.42 0.05
CA ALA A 102 1.72 10.11 -1.21
C ALA A 102 0.63 9.82 -2.26
N ALA A 103 0.25 8.54 -2.43
CA ALA A 103 -0.86 8.13 -3.30
C ALA A 103 -2.19 8.79 -2.90
N ARG A 104 -2.49 8.80 -1.59
CA ARG A 104 -3.69 9.45 -1.04
C ARG A 104 -3.69 10.94 -1.34
N ALA A 105 -2.59 11.61 -1.06
CA ALA A 105 -2.44 13.05 -1.29
C ALA A 105 -2.63 13.41 -2.76
N PHE A 106 -2.13 12.58 -3.69
CA PHE A 106 -2.37 12.73 -5.12
C PHE A 106 -3.87 12.75 -5.44
N PHE A 107 -4.62 11.70 -5.07
CA PHE A 107 -6.06 11.64 -5.35
C PHE A 107 -6.89 12.71 -4.65
N GLU A 108 -6.57 13.05 -3.40
CA GLU A 108 -7.31 14.08 -2.64
C GLU A 108 -7.07 15.50 -3.22
N ALA A 109 -5.92 15.74 -3.86
CA ALA A 109 -5.61 16.98 -4.55
C ALA A 109 -6.26 17.07 -5.95
N MET A 110 -6.47 15.94 -6.61
CA MET A 110 -7.07 15.89 -7.95
C MET A 110 -8.46 16.56 -7.99
N GLY A 111 -8.75 17.23 -9.10
CA GLY A 111 -9.94 18.06 -9.29
C GLY A 111 -9.77 19.50 -8.79
N ARG A 112 -9.06 19.69 -7.66
CA ARG A 112 -8.73 21.02 -7.11
C ARG A 112 -7.40 21.56 -7.61
N MET A 113 -6.48 20.66 -7.94
CA MET A 113 -5.16 20.98 -8.46
C MET A 113 -5.25 21.52 -9.90
N GLU A 114 -4.44 22.55 -10.19
CA GLU A 114 -4.23 23.04 -11.55
C GLU A 114 -3.35 22.07 -12.36
N PRO A 115 -3.59 21.88 -13.67
CA PRO A 115 -2.85 20.90 -14.47
C PRO A 115 -1.33 21.09 -14.46
N GLU A 116 -0.85 22.32 -14.29
CA GLU A 116 0.56 22.65 -14.17
C GLU A 116 1.24 21.96 -12.99
N ARG A 117 0.47 21.58 -11.96
CA ARG A 117 0.99 21.01 -10.72
C ARG A 117 0.93 19.49 -10.64
N VAL A 118 0.31 18.81 -11.61
CA VAL A 118 0.23 17.34 -11.60
C VAL A 118 1.62 16.69 -11.59
N GLY A 119 2.60 17.34 -12.23
CA GLY A 119 4.00 16.96 -12.24
C GLY A 119 4.65 16.89 -10.86
N ASP A 120 4.15 17.63 -9.86
CA ASP A 120 4.72 17.64 -8.50
C ASP A 120 4.68 16.25 -7.85
N HIS A 121 3.74 15.38 -8.26
CA HIS A 121 3.48 14.08 -7.66
C HIS A 121 4.13 12.89 -8.37
N VAL A 122 4.54 13.07 -9.63
CA VAL A 122 5.01 11.98 -10.50
C VAL A 122 6.47 12.15 -10.91
N THR A 123 7.17 11.11 -11.32
CA THR A 123 8.53 11.23 -11.88
C THR A 123 8.51 11.85 -13.28
N GLU A 124 9.66 12.32 -13.76
CA GLU A 124 9.75 12.94 -15.10
C GLU A 124 9.44 11.94 -16.23
N ASP A 125 9.83 10.68 -16.03
CA ASP A 125 9.64 9.53 -16.91
C ASP A 125 8.34 8.76 -16.60
N TYR A 126 7.37 9.40 -15.95
CA TYR A 126 6.10 8.80 -15.56
C TYR A 126 5.38 8.14 -16.74
N VAL A 127 4.81 6.95 -16.52
CA VAL A 127 4.01 6.22 -17.51
C VAL A 127 2.59 5.99 -17.00
N ASP A 128 1.60 6.44 -17.76
CA ASP A 128 0.17 6.26 -17.43
C ASP A 128 -0.48 5.21 -18.34
N HIS A 129 -0.92 4.11 -17.74
CA HIS A 129 -1.70 3.07 -18.40
C HIS A 129 -3.19 3.30 -18.13
N ASP A 130 -3.77 4.27 -18.83
CA ASP A 130 -5.21 4.53 -18.82
C ASP A 130 -5.91 3.72 -19.94
N PRO A 131 -6.94 2.91 -19.61
CA PRO A 131 -7.66 2.07 -20.57
C PRO A 131 -8.41 2.88 -21.66
N ALA A 132 -8.55 4.19 -21.52
CA ALA A 132 -9.09 5.06 -22.55
C ALA A 132 -8.12 5.27 -23.74
N TYR A 133 -6.83 4.96 -23.59
CA TYR A 133 -5.81 5.19 -24.61
C TYR A 133 -5.23 3.87 -25.14
N LEU A 134 -5.00 3.81 -26.46
CA LEU A 134 -4.40 2.63 -27.11
C LEU A 134 -2.92 2.41 -26.72
N ARG A 135 -2.25 3.46 -26.29
CA ARG A 135 -0.85 3.44 -25.84
C ARG A 135 -0.75 4.20 -24.53
N PRO A 136 0.20 3.83 -23.65
CA PRO A 136 0.40 4.54 -22.40
C PRO A 136 0.79 6.00 -22.67
N VAL A 137 0.25 6.91 -21.86
CA VAL A 137 0.65 8.33 -21.86
C VAL A 137 2.04 8.42 -21.25
N GLN A 138 2.91 9.26 -21.85
CA GLN A 138 4.32 9.33 -21.52
C GLN A 138 4.67 10.70 -20.92
N GLY A 139 5.35 10.68 -19.78
CA GLY A 139 5.91 11.84 -19.11
C GLY A 139 4.87 12.79 -18.52
N VAL A 140 5.40 13.80 -17.83
CA VAL A 140 4.60 14.83 -17.14
C VAL A 140 3.70 15.60 -18.09
N GLU A 141 4.17 15.88 -19.31
CA GLU A 141 3.40 16.69 -20.26
C GLU A 141 2.16 15.96 -20.78
N GLY A 142 2.29 14.68 -21.14
CA GLY A 142 1.13 13.89 -21.53
C GLY A 142 0.11 13.74 -20.41
N LEU A 143 0.57 13.53 -19.16
CA LEU A 143 -0.30 13.50 -17.99
C LEU A 143 -1.03 14.84 -17.78
N ARG A 144 -0.34 15.96 -18.00
CA ARG A 144 -0.92 17.31 -17.88
C ARG A 144 -2.02 17.54 -18.91
N GLU A 145 -1.78 17.18 -20.16
CA GLU A 145 -2.79 17.27 -21.24
C GLU A 145 -4.02 16.41 -20.90
N GLN A 146 -3.80 15.14 -20.56
CA GLN A 146 -4.87 14.21 -20.16
C GLN A 146 -5.69 14.76 -18.98
N TYR A 147 -5.03 15.24 -17.93
CA TYR A 147 -5.72 15.79 -16.76
C TYR A 147 -6.46 17.10 -17.08
N ALA A 148 -5.92 17.96 -17.94
CA ALA A 148 -6.59 19.17 -18.39
C ALA A 148 -7.88 18.87 -19.16
N ASP A 149 -7.88 17.87 -20.05
CA ASP A 149 -9.06 17.43 -20.80
C ASP A 149 -10.19 16.97 -19.86
N TRP A 150 -9.85 16.13 -18.88
CA TRP A 150 -10.80 15.68 -17.86
C TRP A 150 -11.38 16.85 -17.04
N LYS A 151 -10.54 17.83 -16.67
CA LYS A 151 -10.95 19.01 -15.88
C LYS A 151 -11.76 20.03 -16.69
N ALA A 152 -11.58 20.06 -18.01
CA ALA A 152 -12.41 20.84 -18.92
C ALA A 152 -13.82 20.23 -19.03
N ALA A 153 -13.91 18.91 -19.21
CA ALA A 153 -15.18 18.19 -19.31
C ALA A 153 -15.96 18.11 -17.98
N PHE A 154 -15.25 17.94 -16.86
CA PHE A 154 -15.86 17.66 -15.56
C PHE A 154 -15.35 18.57 -14.45
N ASP A 155 -16.24 18.96 -13.55
CA ASP A 155 -15.86 19.39 -12.20
C ASP A 155 -15.94 18.18 -11.27
N PHE A 156 -14.84 17.77 -10.67
CA PHE A 156 -14.76 16.46 -10.02
C PHE A 156 -13.89 16.42 -8.76
N GLY A 157 -14.02 15.33 -8.02
CA GLY A 157 -13.11 14.96 -6.95
C GLY A 157 -13.12 13.46 -6.69
N PHE A 158 -12.09 12.98 -5.99
CA PHE A 158 -11.97 11.60 -5.56
C PHE A 158 -12.28 11.45 -4.08
N ARG A 159 -12.96 10.36 -3.74
CA ARG A 159 -13.08 9.84 -2.38
C ARG A 159 -12.34 8.51 -2.33
N ILE A 160 -11.37 8.40 -1.43
CA ILE A 160 -10.61 7.15 -1.24
C ILE A 160 -11.45 6.14 -0.45
N ASP A 161 -11.67 4.97 -1.05
CA ASP A 161 -12.44 3.85 -0.48
C ASP A 161 -11.56 2.82 0.24
N GLY A 162 -10.25 2.81 -0.03
CA GLY A 162 -9.29 1.91 0.59
C GLY A 162 -7.96 1.93 -0.15
N GLN A 163 -6.89 1.57 0.56
CA GLN A 163 -5.54 1.47 0.02
C GLN A 163 -4.86 0.21 0.57
N LEU A 164 -4.04 -0.41 -0.27
CA LEU A 164 -3.13 -1.49 0.07
C LEU A 164 -1.79 -1.17 -0.56
N ALA A 165 -0.70 -1.54 0.10
CA ALA A 165 0.64 -1.40 -0.44
C ALA A 165 1.50 -2.62 -0.15
N GLU A 166 2.42 -2.86 -1.09
CA GLU A 166 3.44 -3.89 -1.04
C GLU A 166 4.66 -3.32 -1.76
N ASP A 167 5.83 -3.38 -1.13
CA ASP A 167 7.08 -2.81 -1.64
C ASP A 167 6.95 -1.33 -2.10
N ASP A 168 7.20 -1.07 -3.38
CA ASP A 168 7.13 0.21 -4.04
C ASP A 168 5.75 0.49 -4.66
N GLN A 169 4.75 -0.34 -4.39
CA GLN A 169 3.46 -0.30 -5.07
C GLN A 169 2.31 0.02 -4.12
N VAL A 170 1.36 0.83 -4.59
CA VAL A 170 0.14 1.16 -3.87
C VAL A 170 -1.06 0.97 -4.79
N CYS A 171 -2.01 0.13 -4.36
CA CYS A 171 -3.30 0.01 -5.00
C CYS A 171 -4.33 0.86 -4.23
N THR A 172 -4.91 1.84 -4.92
CA THR A 172 -5.92 2.74 -4.34
C THR A 172 -7.28 2.48 -4.99
N ARG A 173 -8.27 2.09 -4.19
CA ARG A 173 -9.68 2.04 -4.62
C ARG A 173 -10.34 3.38 -4.32
N TRP A 174 -11.08 3.89 -5.28
CA TRP A 174 -11.68 5.22 -5.18
C TRP A 174 -13.06 5.28 -5.82
N THR A 175 -13.80 6.30 -5.39
CA THR A 175 -15.02 6.77 -6.02
C THR A 175 -14.77 8.18 -6.53
N TRP A 176 -14.90 8.37 -7.84
CA TRP A 176 -14.83 9.65 -8.51
C TRP A 176 -16.25 10.18 -8.67
N ALA A 177 -16.49 11.39 -8.17
CA ALA A 177 -17.77 12.08 -8.28
C ALA A 177 -17.56 13.36 -9.06
N ALA A 178 -18.47 13.64 -10.01
CA ALA A 178 -18.28 14.75 -10.92
C ALA A 178 -19.59 15.34 -11.44
N ARG A 179 -19.50 16.58 -11.91
CA ARG A 179 -20.53 17.24 -12.71
C ARG A 179 -20.03 17.45 -14.15
N HIS A 180 -20.80 16.96 -15.12
CA HIS A 180 -20.48 17.11 -16.54
C HIS A 180 -20.79 18.54 -17.02
N LYS A 181 -19.75 19.32 -17.32
CA LYS A 181 -19.84 20.78 -17.57
C LYS A 181 -19.25 21.23 -18.91
N GLY A 182 -18.44 20.39 -19.56
CA GLY A 182 -17.84 20.64 -20.86
C GLY A 182 -18.09 19.49 -21.81
N GLU A 183 -17.63 19.59 -23.04
CA GLU A 183 -17.72 18.49 -24.00
C GLU A 183 -16.84 17.31 -23.56
N PHE A 184 -17.36 16.09 -23.72
CA PHE A 184 -16.60 14.87 -23.43
C PHE A 184 -16.82 13.82 -24.52
N LEU A 185 -15.77 13.48 -25.27
CA LEU A 185 -15.85 12.50 -26.37
C LEU A 185 -17.01 12.79 -27.36
N GLY A 186 -17.22 14.07 -27.70
CA GLY A 186 -18.31 14.52 -28.58
C GLY A 186 -19.69 14.60 -27.91
N ILE A 187 -19.78 14.39 -26.59
CA ILE A 187 -21.00 14.54 -25.82
C ILE A 187 -21.06 15.96 -25.25
N GLU A 188 -22.10 16.70 -25.62
CA GLU A 188 -22.37 18.03 -25.08
C GLU A 188 -22.56 18.03 -23.56
N PRO A 189 -22.27 19.15 -22.86
CA PRO A 189 -22.34 19.22 -21.40
C PRO A 189 -23.78 19.01 -20.89
N THR A 190 -24.03 17.81 -20.36
CA THR A 190 -25.37 17.40 -19.87
C THR A 190 -25.79 18.12 -18.58
N GLY A 191 -24.85 18.68 -17.81
CA GLY A 191 -25.11 19.24 -16.49
C GLY A 191 -25.41 18.21 -15.40
N GLN A 192 -25.34 16.91 -15.71
CA GLN A 192 -25.62 15.82 -14.78
C GLN A 192 -24.49 15.62 -13.78
N ASP A 193 -24.87 15.24 -12.56
CA ASP A 193 -23.94 14.72 -11.57
C ASP A 193 -23.80 13.20 -11.80
N VAL A 194 -22.57 12.75 -11.95
CA VAL A 194 -22.19 11.38 -12.31
C VAL A 194 -21.18 10.82 -11.31
N THR A 195 -21.12 9.50 -11.23
CA THR A 195 -20.16 8.79 -10.36
C THR A 195 -19.49 7.66 -11.12
N MET A 196 -18.20 7.49 -10.90
CA MET A 196 -17.41 6.41 -11.45
C MET A 196 -16.60 5.74 -10.33
N ARG A 197 -16.56 4.42 -10.31
CA ARG A 197 -15.72 3.66 -9.38
C ARG A 197 -14.52 3.11 -10.12
N GLY A 198 -13.40 3.04 -9.41
CA GLY A 198 -12.20 2.49 -9.99
C GLY A 198 -11.15 2.13 -8.96
N MET A 199 -10.07 1.60 -9.48
CA MET A 199 -8.85 1.26 -8.78
C MET A 199 -7.68 1.73 -9.62
N THR A 200 -6.65 2.24 -8.96
CA THR A 200 -5.39 2.60 -9.61
C THR A 200 -4.27 1.92 -8.88
N TRP A 201 -3.45 1.19 -9.63
CA TRP A 201 -2.21 0.58 -9.14
C TRP A 201 -1.06 1.50 -9.49
N GLN A 202 -0.34 1.99 -8.49
CA GLN A 202 0.71 3.00 -8.64
C GLN A 202 2.05 2.44 -8.17
N ARG A 203 3.10 2.58 -8.97
CA ARG A 203 4.49 2.30 -8.58
C ARG A 203 5.18 3.60 -8.16
N PHE A 204 6.08 3.52 -7.18
CA PHE A 204 6.80 4.66 -6.63
C PHE A 204 8.32 4.55 -6.82
N THR A 205 8.95 5.66 -7.19
CA THR A 205 10.41 5.82 -7.18
C THR A 205 10.77 7.11 -6.45
N GLY A 206 11.58 7.03 -5.41
CA GLY A 206 11.98 8.20 -4.62
C GLY A 206 10.82 8.95 -3.97
N GLY A 207 9.75 8.24 -3.60
CA GLY A 207 8.53 8.82 -3.01
C GLY A 207 7.60 9.54 -4.00
N ARG A 208 7.88 9.46 -5.31
CA ARG A 208 7.03 10.00 -6.40
C ARG A 208 6.47 8.86 -7.24
N ILE A 209 5.30 9.05 -7.84
CA ILE A 209 4.66 8.03 -8.66
C ILE A 209 5.40 7.92 -10.00
N SER A 210 5.91 6.74 -10.34
CA SER A 210 6.61 6.51 -11.61
C SER A 210 5.75 5.83 -12.67
N GLU A 211 4.69 5.12 -12.26
CA GLU A 211 3.82 4.39 -13.16
C GLU A 211 2.43 4.26 -12.54
N SER A 212 1.36 4.42 -13.32
CA SER A 212 0.00 4.09 -12.87
C SER A 212 -0.73 3.20 -13.87
N HIS A 213 -1.50 2.23 -13.36
CA HIS A 213 -2.45 1.41 -14.13
C HIS A 213 -3.86 1.67 -13.62
N TRP A 214 -4.72 2.17 -14.49
CA TRP A 214 -6.09 2.55 -14.16
C TRP A 214 -7.09 1.47 -14.58
N ILE A 215 -8.05 1.17 -13.71
CA ILE A 215 -9.19 0.32 -14.03
C ILE A 215 -10.44 0.99 -13.43
N TYR A 216 -11.40 1.34 -14.28
CA TYR A 216 -12.59 2.07 -13.84
C TYR A 216 -13.81 1.81 -14.72
N ASP A 217 -14.98 2.09 -14.18
CA ASP A 217 -16.27 1.85 -14.84
C ASP A 217 -16.62 2.93 -15.88
N ARG A 218 -15.91 2.90 -17.02
CA ARG A 218 -16.15 3.82 -18.14
C ARG A 218 -17.53 3.59 -18.76
N ALA A 219 -17.99 2.34 -18.85
CA ALA A 219 -19.30 2.02 -19.40
C ALA A 219 -20.42 2.63 -18.56
N GLY A 220 -20.37 2.46 -17.23
CA GLY A 220 -21.33 3.08 -16.31
C GLY A 220 -21.31 4.61 -16.33
N LEU A 221 -20.16 5.24 -16.61
CA LEU A 221 -20.11 6.69 -16.88
C LEU A 221 -20.88 7.04 -18.17
N MET A 222 -20.67 6.32 -19.26
CA MET A 222 -21.34 6.57 -20.54
C MET A 222 -22.85 6.32 -20.48
N GLU A 223 -23.30 5.35 -19.68
CA GLU A 223 -24.73 5.14 -19.37
C GLU A 223 -25.34 6.33 -18.63
N GLN A 224 -24.64 6.84 -17.60
CA GLN A 224 -25.11 8.00 -16.85
C GLN A 224 -25.22 9.26 -17.72
N LEU A 225 -24.31 9.43 -18.69
CA LEU A 225 -24.34 10.51 -19.68
C LEU A 225 -25.38 10.30 -20.80
N GLY A 226 -26.13 9.20 -20.78
CA GLY A 226 -27.23 8.94 -21.71
C GLY A 226 -26.80 8.43 -23.10
N VAL A 227 -25.55 7.97 -23.25
CA VAL A 227 -25.04 7.45 -24.53
C VAL A 227 -25.25 5.94 -24.67
N LEU A 228 -25.14 5.22 -23.56
CA LEU A 228 -25.44 3.79 -23.50
C LEU A 228 -26.82 3.61 -22.85
N GLY A 229 -27.66 2.77 -23.46
CA GLY A 229 -28.93 2.36 -22.85
C GLY A 229 -28.67 1.49 -21.61
N ARG A 230 -29.61 1.50 -20.66
CA ARG A 230 -29.63 0.56 -19.53
C ARG A 230 -30.06 -0.84 -19.96
#